data_AF-A0A8J2PM10-F1
#
_entry.id   AF-A0A8J2PM10-F1
#
_cell.length_a   1.000
_cell.length_b   1.000
_cell.length_c   1.000
_cell.angle_alpha   90.00
_cell.angle_beta   90.00
_cell.angle_gamma   90.00
#
_symmetry.space_group_name_H-M   'P 1'
#
loop_
_entity.id
_entity.type
_entity.pdbx_description
1 polymer ?
#
loop_
_entity_poly.entity_id
_entity_poly.type
_entity_poly.pdbx_seq_one_letter_code
_entity_poly.pdbx_strand_id
1 'polypeptide(L)' 'MGVREVKPIFNLSAHMIVSRDCMVMPVSALTGQGIAEGINWLVDCLKRNVGSRPPRNNEKSLTFVT' A
#
# COMPACT_ATOMS: atom_id res chain seq x y z
N MET A 1 -24.22 1.96 5.32
CA MET A 1 -22.93 2.63 5.13
C MET A 1 -22.16 1.93 4.03
N GLY A 2 -22.15 2.49 2.83
CA GLY A 2 -21.41 1.92 1.70
C GLY A 2 -19.92 2.20 1.81
N VAL A 3 -19.08 1.49 1.04
CA VAL A 3 -17.62 1.74 0.97
C VAL A 3 -17.27 3.20 0.59
N ARG A 4 -18.21 3.91 -0.04
CA ARG A 4 -18.10 5.35 -0.33
C ARG A 4 -18.04 6.23 0.93
N GLU A 5 -18.67 5.81 2.02
CA GLU A 5 -18.66 6.51 3.31
C GLU A 5 -17.42 6.15 4.16
N VAL A 6 -16.74 5.04 3.84
CA VAL A 6 -15.50 4.62 4.51
C VAL A 6 -14.31 5.49 4.09
N LYS A 7 -14.32 6.00 2.86
CA LYS A 7 -13.23 6.82 2.31
C LYS A 7 -12.93 8.08 3.13
N PRO A 8 -13.91 8.91 3.54
CA PRO A 8 -13.64 10.06 4.41
C PRO A 8 -13.15 9.65 5.81
N ILE A 9 -13.62 8.53 6.36
CA ILE A 9 -13.16 8.02 7.66
C ILE A 9 -11.69 7.57 7.55
N PHE A 10 -11.34 6.88 6.47
CA PHE A 10 -9.97 6.43 6.23
C PHE A 10 -9.00 7.59 5.98
N ASN A 11 -9.48 8.67 5.33
CA ASN A 11 -8.70 9.89 5.12
C ASN A 11 -8.31 10.58 6.43
N LEU A 12 -9.14 10.50 7.49
CA LEU A 12 -8.77 11.03 8.81
C LEU A 12 -7.51 10.35 9.35
N SER A 13 -7.32 9.07 9.04
CA SER A 13 -6.16 8.27 9.44
C SER A 13 -5.04 8.22 8.39
N ALA A 14 -5.23 8.83 7.21
CA ALA A 14 -4.26 8.76 6.11
C ALA A 14 -2.90 9.36 6.49
N HIS A 15 -2.88 10.36 7.38
CA HIS A 15 -1.64 10.95 7.90
C HIS A 15 -0.76 9.93 8.65
N MET A 16 -1.34 8.85 9.21
CA MET A 16 -0.59 7.78 9.89
C MET A 16 0.03 6.77 8.92
N ILE A 17 -0.45 6.70 7.68
CA ILE A 17 0.03 5.76 6.65
C ILE A 17 1.32 6.27 5.96
N VAL A 18 1.76 7.49 6.32
CA VAL A 18 3.00 8.14 5.83
C VAL A 18 3.04 8.09 4.29
N SER A 19 4.17 7.72 3.68
CA SER A 19 4.39 7.73 2.22
C SER A 19 4.04 6.38 1.56
N ARG A 20 3.20 5.56 2.19
CA ARG A 20 2.79 4.26 1.64
C ARG A 20 1.50 4.40 0.81
N ASP A 21 1.47 3.71 -0.32
CA ASP A 21 0.26 3.60 -1.13
C ASP A 21 -0.84 2.86 -0.36
N CYS A 22 -2.03 3.44 -0.25
CA CYS A 22 -3.22 2.79 0.27
C CYS A 22 -4.39 2.91 -0.73
N MET A 23 -5.20 1.86 -0.82
CA MET A 23 -6.38 1.83 -1.66
C MET A 23 -7.57 1.29 -0.87
N VAL A 24 -8.71 1.98 -0.99
CA VAL A 24 -10.00 1.55 -0.44
C VAL A 24 -10.94 1.35 -1.61
N MET A 25 -11.47 0.13 -1.75
CA MET A 25 -12.40 -0.22 -2.83
C MET A 25 -13.47 -1.20 -2.35
N PRO A 26 -14.69 -1.16 -2.91
CA PRO A 26 -15.70 -2.16 -2.64
C PRO A 26 -15.34 -3.47 -3.34
N VAL A 27 -15.41 -4.57 -2.60
CA VAL A 27 -15.18 -5.93 -3.12
C VAL A 27 -16.33 -6.84 -2.70
N SER A 28 -16.63 -7.83 -3.52
CA SER A 28 -17.66 -8.84 -3.25
C SER A 28 -17.07 -10.23 -3.45
N ALA A 29 -16.92 -10.98 -2.36
CA ALA A 29 -16.49 -12.38 -2.40
C ALA A 29 -17.52 -13.28 -3.10
N LEU A 30 -18.80 -12.93 -3.04
CA LEU A 30 -19.91 -13.71 -3.61
C LEU A 30 -19.97 -13.60 -5.13
N THR A 31 -19.75 -12.40 -5.68
CA THR A 31 -19.87 -12.13 -7.13
C THR A 31 -18.51 -11.98 -7.82
N GLY A 32 -17.41 -12.02 -7.07
CA GLY A 32 -16.05 -11.85 -7.57
C GLY A 32 -15.66 -10.41 -7.94
N GLN A 33 -16.58 -9.46 -7.80
CA GLN A 33 -16.34 -8.06 -8.18
C GLN A 33 -15.26 -7.41 -7.31
N GLY A 34 -14.29 -6.75 -7.93
CA GLY A 34 -13.23 -6.03 -7.21
C GLY A 34 -12.05 -6.89 -6.73
N ILE A 35 -12.16 -8.23 -6.79
CA ILE A 35 -11.10 -9.13 -6.30
C ILE A 35 -9.89 -9.09 -7.22
N ALA A 36 -10.11 -9.23 -8.53
CA ALA A 36 -9.03 -9.23 -9.50
C ALA A 36 -8.30 -7.87 -9.55
N GLU A 37 -9.03 -6.75 -9.53
CA GLU A 37 -8.41 -5.43 -9.48
C GLU A 37 -7.61 -5.22 -8.17
N GLY A 38 -8.14 -5.67 -7.03
CA GLY A 38 -7.44 -5.59 -5.75
C GLY A 38 -6.14 -6.39 -5.72
N ILE A 39 -6.14 -7.60 -6.29
CA ILE A 39 -4.93 -8.44 -6.42
C ILE A 39 -3.91 -7.75 -7.32
N ASN A 40 -4.31 -7.28 -8.50
CA ASN A 40 -3.42 -6.62 -9.43
C ASN A 40 -2.78 -5.36 -8.82
N TRP A 41 -3.57 -4.53 -8.14
CA TRP A 41 -3.07 -3.35 -7.44
C TRP A 41 -2.01 -3.71 -6.38
N LEU A 42 -2.26 -4.76 -5.58
CA LEU A 42 -1.32 -5.21 -4.56
C LEU A 42 0.00 -5.71 -5.17
N VAL A 43 -0.08 -6.44 -6.29
CA VAL A 43 1.10 -6.89 -7.04
C VAL A 43 1.89 -5.71 -7.58
N ASP A 44 1.23 -4.69 -8.12
CA ASP A 44 1.90 -3.49 -8.63
C ASP A 44 2.55 -2.67 -7.52
N CYS A 45 1.88 -2.50 -6.38
CA CYS A 45 2.47 -1.92 -5.18
C CYS A 45 3.72 -2.68 -4.73
N LEU A 46 3.69 -4.02 -4.77
CA LEU A 46 4.84 -4.84 -4.40
C LEU A 46 6.01 -4.63 -5.37
N LYS A 47 5.76 -4.67 -6.68
CA LYS A 47 6.78 -4.42 -7.72
C LYS A 47 7.44 -3.05 -7.55
N ARG A 48 6.64 -1.99 -7.30
CA ARG A 48 7.17 -0.65 -7.02
C ARG A 48 8.01 -0.60 -5.74
N ASN A 49 7.58 -1.30 -4.70
CA ASN A 49 8.28 -1.32 -3.42
C ASN A 49 9.63 -2.04 -3.51
N VAL A 50 9.81 -3.03 -4.41
CA VAL A 50 11.10 -3.71 -4.62
C VAL A 50 12.22 -2.73 -4.98
N GLY A 51 11.94 -1.72 -5.83
CA GLY A 51 12.95 -0.73 -6.24
C GLY A 51 13.26 0.35 -5.19
N SER A 52 12.32 0.63 -4.27
CA SER A 52 12.43 1.66 -3.23
C SER A 52 12.60 1.06 -1.83
N ARG A 53 12.91 -0.24 -1.74
CA ARG A 53 13.10 -0.92 -0.47
C ARG A 53 14.39 -0.39 0.17
N PRO A 54 14.34 0.14 1.41
CA PRO A 54 15.55 0.49 2.13
C PRO A 54 16.48 -0.74 2.21
N PRO A 55 17.80 -0.56 2.08
CA PRO A 55 18.75 -1.67 2.14
C PRO A 55 18.50 -2.47 3.42
N ARG A 56 18.48 -3.80 3.29
CA ARG A 56 18.35 -4.69 4.45
C ARG A 56 19.51 -4.38 5.39
N ASN A 57 19.23 -4.27 6.68
CA ASN A 57 20.16 -3.94 7.78
C ASN A 57 21.41 -4.85 7.91
N ASN A 58 21.68 -5.74 6.96
CA ASN A 58 22.82 -6.65 6.95
C ASN A 58 23.88 -6.31 5.89
N GLU A 59 23.76 -5.20 5.18
CA GLU A 59 24.80 -4.73 4.27
C GLU A 59 25.32 -3.35 4.71
N LYS A 60 26.17 -3.40 5.76
CA LYS A 60 27.25 -2.46 6.11
C LYS A 60 26.80 -1.06 6.58
N SER A 61 26.92 -0.72 7.87
CA SER A 61 28.19 -0.37 8.55
C SER A 61 29.25 0.24 7.62
N LEU A 62 29.53 1.53 7.85
CA LEU A 62 30.73 2.24 7.39
C LEU A 62 30.72 2.72 5.92
N THR A 63 30.07 3.85 5.69
CA THR A 63 30.70 4.98 4.99
C THR A 63 30.20 6.29 5.59
N PHE A 64 30.85 6.73 6.66
CA PHE A 64 31.18 8.16 6.76
C PHE A 64 32.16 8.43 5.64
N VAL A 65 31.79 9.17 4.58
CA VAL A 65 32.70 10.08 3.85
C VAL A 65 31.83 11.10 3.11
N THR A 66 31.99 12.35 3.55
CA THR A 66 31.73 13.65 2.90
C THR A 66 30.30 14.08 2.63
#